data_AF-A0A4Q5IUM2-F1
#
_entry.id   AF-A0A4Q5IUM2-F1
#
_cell.length_a   1.000
_cell.length_b   1.000
_cell.length_c   1.000
_cell.angle_alpha   90.00
_cell.angle_beta   90.00
_cell.angle_gamma   90.00
#
_symmetry.space_group_name_H-M   'P 1'
#
loop_
_entity.id
_entity.type
_entity.pdbx_description
1 polymer ?
#
loop_
_entity_poly.entity_id
_entity_poly.type
_entity_poly.pdbx_seq_one_letter_code
_entity_poly.pdbx_strand_id
1 'polypeptide(L)'
;MDTTPTGRRTVEVAASQPLGSEGRRRRGDQAMEPAFRTYGGFDAAGLRVVGELDLGSRDRLRSLLRQLAARDVDRVWLDLEGVIFIDCGCMHELERSRQVVLASGRRFELTAASPMFVRVAELALYDELAALGRAVVRQPWRRDQERGDPDPELPDVDADTRNVDGLPHPPG
;
A
#
# COMPACT_ATOMS: atom_id res chain seq x y z
N MET A 1 -51.65 -29.92 12.06
CA MET A 1 -52.01 -29.16 10.85
C MET A 1 -51.74 -27.70 11.19
N ASP A 2 -50.59 -27.18 10.78
CA ASP A 2 -50.45 -26.32 9.57
C ASP A 2 -50.70 -24.85 9.99
N THR A 3 -49.92 -23.81 9.72
CA THR A 3 -48.66 -23.56 8.99
C THR A 3 -48.23 -22.13 9.40
N THR A 4 -46.93 -21.88 9.57
CA THR A 4 -46.35 -20.51 9.45
C THR A 4 -46.36 -20.13 7.95
N PRO A 5 -46.41 -18.83 7.55
CA PRO A 5 -45.28 -17.93 7.75
C PRO A 5 -45.66 -16.47 8.08
N THR A 6 -45.03 -15.92 9.14
CA THR A 6 -45.02 -14.48 9.42
C THR A 6 -43.97 -13.80 8.55
N GLY A 7 -44.40 -12.78 7.81
CA GLY A 7 -43.63 -12.08 6.79
C GLY A 7 -42.30 -11.50 7.26
N ARG A 8 -41.26 -11.71 6.45
CA ARG A 8 -40.00 -10.96 6.50
C ARG A 8 -40.27 -9.54 5.95
N ARG A 9 -40.09 -8.53 6.80
CA ARG A 9 -40.00 -7.13 6.37
C ARG A 9 -38.59 -6.88 5.82
N THR A 10 -38.48 -6.72 4.51
CA THR A 10 -37.30 -6.16 3.85
C THR A 10 -37.26 -4.66 4.16
N VAL A 11 -36.20 -4.18 4.79
CA VAL A 11 -35.94 -2.75 4.92
C VAL A 11 -35.12 -2.34 3.69
N GLU A 12 -35.79 -1.71 2.74
CA GLU A 12 -35.20 -1.08 1.57
C GLU A 12 -34.61 0.26 2.01
N VAL A 13 -33.29 0.32 2.17
CA VAL A 13 -32.60 1.58 2.46
C VAL A 13 -32.46 2.34 1.15
N ALA A 14 -33.30 3.37 1.01
CA ALA A 14 -33.30 4.29 -0.11
C ALA A 14 -31.91 4.93 -0.32
N ALA A 15 -31.35 4.72 -1.51
CA ALA A 15 -30.17 5.43 -1.98
C ALA A 15 -30.48 6.93 -2.04
N SER A 16 -29.88 7.69 -1.13
CA SER A 16 -29.86 9.15 -1.23
C SER A 16 -28.91 9.56 -2.35
N GLN A 17 -29.45 10.15 -3.41
CA GLN A 17 -28.68 10.83 -4.44
C GLN A 17 -27.98 12.07 -3.86
N PRO A 18 -26.69 12.33 -4.15
CA PRO A 18 -26.15 13.66 -3.97
C PRO A 18 -26.44 14.52 -5.21
N LEU A 19 -27.19 15.61 -4.98
CA LEU A 19 -27.28 16.75 -5.88
C LEU A 19 -25.89 17.37 -6.09
N GLY A 20 -25.48 17.44 -7.35
CA GLY A 20 -24.88 18.62 -7.96
C GLY A 20 -23.67 19.29 -7.29
N SER A 21 -22.48 18.88 -7.72
CA SER A 21 -21.46 19.84 -8.16
C SER A 21 -20.66 19.21 -9.29
N GLU A 22 -21.10 19.46 -10.53
CA GLU A 22 -20.38 19.09 -11.76
C GLU A 22 -19.09 19.91 -11.89
N GLY A 23 -18.07 19.51 -11.15
CA GLY A 23 -16.70 19.71 -11.55
C GLY A 23 -16.50 18.93 -12.85
N ARG A 24 -16.38 19.65 -13.96
CA ARG A 24 -16.08 19.16 -15.30
C ARG A 24 -14.86 18.22 -15.24
N ARG A 25 -15.09 16.91 -15.04
CA ARG A 25 -14.07 15.87 -15.12
C ARG A 25 -13.47 15.96 -16.51
N ARG A 26 -12.21 16.41 -16.58
CA ARG A 26 -11.50 16.47 -17.85
C ARG A 26 -11.30 15.03 -18.30
N ARG A 27 -11.49 14.78 -19.59
CA ARG A 27 -11.36 13.47 -20.24
C ARG A 27 -9.95 12.83 -20.17
N GLY A 28 -9.06 13.38 -19.32
CA GLY A 28 -7.73 12.86 -18.98
C GLY A 28 -7.59 12.41 -17.51
N ASP A 29 -8.66 12.47 -16.70
CA ASP A 29 -8.71 12.05 -15.28
C ASP A 29 -8.79 10.53 -15.05
N GLN A 30 -8.46 9.71 -16.05
CA GLN A 30 -8.03 8.35 -15.74
C GLN A 30 -6.57 8.44 -15.24
N ALA A 31 -6.37 9.11 -14.10
CA ALA A 31 -5.20 8.87 -13.28
C ALA A 31 -5.14 7.36 -13.09
N MET A 32 -4.01 6.76 -13.47
CA MET A 32 -3.88 5.31 -13.44
C MET A 32 -3.73 4.90 -11.97
N GLU A 33 -4.89 4.72 -11.31
CA GLU A 33 -4.99 4.38 -9.89
C GLU A 33 -4.00 3.27 -9.57
N PRO A 34 -3.23 3.41 -8.47
CA PRO A 34 -2.25 2.40 -8.15
C PRO A 34 -2.91 1.12 -7.70
N ALA A 35 -2.52 0.03 -8.33
CA ALA A 35 -2.82 -1.32 -7.86
C ALA A 35 -1.72 -1.77 -6.89
N PHE A 36 -2.14 -2.16 -5.69
CA PHE A 36 -1.28 -2.74 -4.66
C PHE A 36 -1.54 -4.23 -4.54
N ARG A 37 -0.48 -5.04 -4.44
CA ARG A 37 -0.59 -6.47 -4.14
C ARG A 37 0.41 -6.87 -3.08
N THR A 38 -0.07 -7.42 -1.98
CA THR A 38 0.77 -7.90 -0.88
C THR A 38 1.02 -9.40 -0.97
N TYR A 39 2.15 -9.81 -0.42
CA TYR A 39 2.61 -11.19 -0.38
C TYR A 39 3.08 -11.52 1.02
N GLY A 40 2.76 -12.72 1.48
CA GLY A 40 3.17 -13.25 2.78
C GLY A 40 3.82 -14.62 2.64
N GLY A 41 4.89 -14.82 3.39
CA GLY A 41 5.56 -16.09 3.58
C GLY A 41 6.09 -16.18 5.01
N PHE A 42 6.72 -17.30 5.34
CA PHE A 42 7.26 -17.54 6.69
C PHE A 42 8.52 -16.71 6.99
N ASP A 43 9.34 -16.42 5.97
CA ASP A 43 10.62 -15.74 6.08
C ASP A 43 10.66 -14.38 5.35
N ALA A 44 9.65 -14.10 4.53
CA ALA A 44 9.57 -12.89 3.74
C ALA A 44 8.15 -12.36 3.60
N ALA A 45 8.03 -11.05 3.47
CA ALA A 45 6.80 -10.38 3.06
C ALA A 45 7.12 -9.32 1.99
N GLY A 46 6.15 -8.98 1.15
CA GLY A 46 6.39 -7.94 0.17
C GLY A 46 5.17 -7.30 -0.42
N LEU A 47 5.44 -6.26 -1.21
CA LEU A 47 4.44 -5.44 -1.87
C LEU A 47 4.85 -5.16 -3.30
N ARG A 48 3.96 -5.45 -4.23
CA ARG A 48 4.05 -5.01 -5.63
C ARG A 48 3.13 -3.83 -5.85
N VAL A 49 3.65 -2.82 -6.53
CA VAL A 49 2.90 -1.61 -6.90
C VAL A 49 2.96 -1.40 -8.41
N VAL A 50 1.82 -1.08 -9.01
CA VAL A 50 1.69 -0.71 -10.42
C VAL A 50 0.81 0.53 -10.51
N GLY A 51 1.17 1.51 -11.35
CA GLY A 51 0.41 2.77 -11.50
C GLY A 51 1.12 3.97 -10.88
N GLU A 52 0.33 4.94 -10.39
CA GLU A 52 0.83 6.23 -9.89
C GLU A 52 0.87 6.29 -8.35
N LEU A 53 2.02 6.68 -7.80
CA LEU A 53 2.21 6.91 -6.36
C LEU A 53 2.22 8.40 -6.07
N ASP A 54 1.10 8.95 -5.61
CA ASP A 54 0.87 10.38 -5.44
C ASP A 54 0.18 10.69 -4.11
N LEU A 55 -0.31 11.92 -3.95
CA LEU A 55 -1.05 12.35 -2.77
C LEU A 55 -2.28 11.47 -2.48
N GLY A 56 -2.98 10.98 -3.51
CA GLY A 56 -4.18 10.18 -3.36
C GLY A 56 -3.91 8.76 -2.88
N SER A 57 -2.73 8.21 -3.19
CA SER A 57 -2.35 6.84 -2.82
C SER A 57 -1.39 6.73 -1.63
N ARG A 58 -0.87 7.86 -1.16
CA ARG A 58 0.10 7.93 -0.05
C ARG A 58 -0.37 7.24 1.22
N ASP A 59 -1.62 7.47 1.64
CA ASP A 59 -2.13 6.92 2.89
C ASP A 59 -2.26 5.39 2.84
N ARG A 60 -2.71 4.86 1.69
CA ARG A 60 -2.76 3.42 1.43
C ARG A 60 -1.36 2.81 1.38
N LEU A 61 -0.44 3.43 0.65
CA LEU A 61 0.98 3.01 0.62
C LEU A 61 1.57 2.95 2.03
N ARG A 62 1.42 4.04 2.82
CA ARG A 62 1.90 4.11 4.21
C ARG A 62 1.29 3.02 5.08
N SER A 63 0.00 2.74 4.95
CA SER A 63 -0.66 1.66 5.69
C SER A 63 -0.03 0.31 5.39
N LEU A 64 0.14 -0.03 4.11
CA LEU A 64 0.71 -1.30 3.68
C LEU A 64 2.18 -1.44 4.10
N LEU A 65 2.98 -0.38 3.97
CA LEU A 65 4.37 -0.37 4.41
C LEU A 65 4.50 -0.59 5.92
N ARG A 66 3.63 0.03 6.73
CA ARG A 66 3.59 -0.22 8.18
C ARG A 66 3.22 -1.66 8.51
N GLN A 67 2.25 -2.24 7.79
CA GLN A 67 1.86 -3.63 7.98
C GLN A 67 3.00 -4.59 7.64
N LEU A 68 3.70 -4.37 6.52
CA LEU A 68 4.89 -5.14 6.17
C LEU A 68 6.00 -5.00 7.21
N ALA A 69 6.27 -3.78 7.66
CA ALA A 69 7.27 -3.51 8.68
C ALA A 69 6.90 -4.13 10.05
N ALA A 70 5.63 -4.38 10.33
CA ALA A 70 5.19 -5.04 11.56
C ALA A 70 5.28 -6.58 11.51
N ARG A 71 5.51 -7.18 10.33
CA ARG A 71 5.63 -8.63 10.20
C ARG A 71 6.95 -9.14 10.78
N ASP A 72 6.86 -10.25 11.51
CA ASP A 72 8.02 -10.96 12.04
C ASP A 72 8.63 -11.87 10.96
N VAL A 73 9.29 -11.24 9.99
CA VAL A 73 9.94 -11.90 8.84
C VAL A 73 11.35 -11.33 8.67
N ASP A 74 12.29 -12.12 8.16
CA ASP A 74 13.68 -11.70 7.99
C ASP A 74 13.85 -10.69 6.84
N ARG A 75 12.92 -10.69 5.87
CA ARG A 75 13.02 -9.92 4.64
C ARG A 75 11.71 -9.23 4.28
N VAL A 76 11.79 -7.93 4.01
CA VAL A 76 10.72 -7.15 3.37
C VAL A 76 11.19 -6.73 1.99
N TRP A 77 10.36 -6.96 0.97
CA TRP A 77 10.69 -6.64 -0.40
C TRP A 77 9.62 -5.80 -1.11
N LEU A 78 10.05 -4.95 -2.04
CA LEU A 78 9.17 -4.15 -2.89
C LEU A 78 9.46 -4.35 -4.38
N ASP A 79 8.39 -4.52 -5.15
CA ASP A 79 8.40 -4.49 -6.62
C ASP A 79 7.73 -3.20 -7.10
N LEU A 80 8.54 -2.31 -7.68
CA LEU A 80 8.15 -1.02 -8.23
C LEU A 80 8.34 -0.96 -9.75
N GLU A 81 8.39 -2.10 -10.46
CA GLU A 81 8.57 -2.14 -11.92
C GLU A 81 7.46 -1.39 -12.64
N GLY A 82 6.22 -1.55 -12.16
CA GLY A 82 5.03 -0.97 -12.77
C GLY A 82 4.72 0.45 -12.32
N VAL A 83 5.55 1.06 -11.48
CA VAL A 83 5.35 2.43 -11.01
C VAL A 83 5.77 3.40 -12.10
N ILE A 84 4.79 4.16 -12.61
CA ILE A 84 4.97 5.10 -13.73
C ILE A 84 5.11 6.56 -13.28
N PHE A 85 4.71 6.85 -12.04
CA PHE A 85 4.87 8.15 -11.39
C PHE A 85 5.06 7.97 -9.89
N ILE A 86 5.89 8.80 -9.27
CA ILE A 86 6.02 8.86 -7.81
C ILE A 86 6.29 10.29 -7.32
N ASP A 87 5.52 10.76 -6.35
CA ASP A 87 5.72 12.06 -5.70
C ASP A 87 6.72 11.99 -4.53
N CYS A 88 7.15 13.15 -4.04
CA CYS A 88 8.13 13.25 -2.96
C CYS A 88 7.62 12.71 -1.61
N GLY A 89 6.32 12.72 -1.35
CA GLY A 89 5.76 12.20 -0.11
C GLY A 89 5.71 10.67 -0.12
N CYS A 90 5.36 10.05 -1.24
CA CYS A 90 5.45 8.61 -1.42
C CYS A 90 6.90 8.12 -1.35
N MET A 91 7.86 8.87 -1.92
CA MET A 91 9.30 8.61 -1.73
C MET A 91 9.70 8.64 -0.25
N HIS A 92 9.22 9.63 0.51
CA HIS A 92 9.49 9.74 1.93
C HIS A 92 8.96 8.53 2.73
N GLU A 93 7.74 8.07 2.43
CA GLU A 93 7.16 6.90 3.09
C GLU A 93 7.98 5.62 2.80
N LEU A 94 8.48 5.46 1.57
CA LEU A 94 9.36 4.34 1.21
C LEU A 94 10.66 4.35 2.01
N GLU A 95 11.36 5.49 2.06
CA GLU A 95 12.61 5.61 2.82
C GLU A 95 12.39 5.41 4.31
N ARG A 96 11.32 5.99 4.87
CA ARG A 96 10.95 5.78 6.27
C ARG A 96 10.71 4.31 6.57
N SER A 97 9.96 3.60 5.71
CA SER A 97 9.72 2.17 5.88
C SER A 97 11.02 1.37 5.82
N ARG A 98 11.92 1.70 4.90
CA ARG A 98 13.25 1.08 4.81
C ARG A 98 14.01 1.24 6.13
N GLN A 99 14.07 2.45 6.67
CA GLN A 99 14.76 2.72 7.94
C GLN A 99 14.17 1.91 9.10
N VAL A 100 12.85 1.80 9.19
CA VAL A 100 12.18 0.99 10.22
C VAL A 100 12.55 -0.48 10.11
N VAL A 101 12.52 -1.06 8.90
CA VAL A 101 12.88 -2.47 8.68
C VAL A 101 14.34 -2.73 9.06
N LEU A 102 15.26 -1.86 8.62
CA LEU A 102 16.69 -1.98 8.91
C LEU A 102 16.99 -1.80 10.41
N ALA A 103 16.32 -0.87 11.09
CA ALA A 103 16.49 -0.65 12.53
C ALA A 103 16.06 -1.87 13.36
N SER A 104 15.19 -2.72 12.84
CA SER A 104 14.83 -4.01 13.44
C SER A 104 15.83 -5.13 13.12
N GLY A 105 16.94 -4.86 12.44
CA GLY A 105 17.92 -5.88 12.02
C GLY A 105 17.48 -6.74 10.84
N ARG A 106 16.38 -6.39 10.16
CA ARG A 106 15.84 -7.12 9.01
C ARG A 106 16.33 -6.54 7.69
N ARG A 107 16.12 -7.26 6.60
CA ARG A 107 16.48 -6.81 5.25
C ARG A 107 15.33 -6.09 4.57
N PHE A 108 15.65 -4.97 3.92
CA PHE A 108 14.76 -4.27 3.00
C PHE A 108 15.34 -4.34 1.60
N GLU A 109 14.53 -4.75 0.62
CA GLU A 109 15.00 -4.98 -0.75
C GLU A 109 14.06 -4.36 -1.78
N LEU A 110 14.63 -3.76 -2.83
CA LEU A 110 13.92 -3.49 -4.07
C LEU A 110 14.22 -4.64 -5.02
N THR A 111 13.18 -5.24 -5.58
CA THR A 111 13.30 -6.47 -6.36
C THR A 111 13.02 -6.23 -7.85
N ALA A 112 12.27 -5.18 -8.15
CA ALA A 112 12.27 -4.47 -9.43
C ALA A 112 11.99 -2.98 -9.17
N ALA A 113 12.55 -2.13 -10.02
CA ALA A 113 12.32 -0.69 -9.99
C ALA A 113 12.20 -0.17 -11.41
N SER A 114 11.26 0.73 -11.65
CA SER A 114 11.20 1.44 -12.93
C SER A 114 12.38 2.42 -13.06
N PRO A 115 12.90 2.68 -14.28
CA PRO A 115 13.93 3.71 -14.47
C PRO A 115 13.48 5.10 -13.99
N MET A 116 12.17 5.38 -14.07
CA MET A 116 11.56 6.60 -13.55
C MET A 116 11.74 6.70 -12.03
N PHE A 117 11.44 5.63 -11.29
CA PHE A 117 11.63 5.59 -9.83
C PHE A 117 13.08 5.88 -9.46
N VAL A 118 14.04 5.19 -10.11
CA VAL A 118 15.46 5.39 -9.87
C VAL A 118 15.85 6.85 -10.10
N ARG A 119 15.39 7.44 -11.20
CA ARG A 119 15.69 8.83 -11.54
C ARG A 119 15.12 9.82 -10.53
N VAL A 120 13.88 9.62 -10.08
CA VAL A 120 13.25 10.47 -9.06
C VAL A 120 13.99 10.34 -7.73
N ALA A 121 14.38 9.12 -7.34
CA ALA A 121 15.15 8.88 -6.12
C ALA A 121 16.48 9.65 -6.12
N GLU A 122 17.21 9.65 -7.24
CA GLU A 122 18.45 10.45 -7.40
C GLU A 122 18.18 11.95 -7.27
N LEU A 123 17.17 12.46 -7.98
CA LEU A 123 16.86 13.90 -7.99
C LEU A 123 16.37 14.39 -6.63
N ALA A 124 15.68 13.54 -5.87
CA ALA A 124 15.19 13.81 -4.54
C ALA A 124 16.20 13.47 -3.43
N LEU A 125 17.44 13.10 -3.78
CA LEU A 125 18.54 12.80 -2.85
C LEU A 125 18.26 11.61 -1.92
N TYR A 126 17.49 10.63 -2.39
CA TYR A 126 17.33 9.33 -1.75
C TYR A 126 18.37 8.33 -2.29
N ASP A 127 19.65 8.60 -2.02
CA ASP A 127 20.79 7.89 -2.60
C ASP A 127 20.72 6.37 -2.38
N GLU A 128 20.29 5.94 -1.19
CA GLU A 128 20.14 4.52 -0.83
C GLU A 128 19.04 3.84 -1.65
N LEU A 129 17.87 4.47 -1.81
CA LEU A 129 16.80 3.93 -2.65
C LEU A 129 17.19 3.91 -4.13
N ALA A 130 17.90 4.95 -4.59
CA ALA A 130 18.42 4.99 -5.94
C ALA A 130 19.47 3.88 -6.18
N ALA A 131 20.36 3.66 -5.22
CA ALA A 131 21.37 2.60 -5.27
C ALA A 131 20.72 1.21 -5.29
N LEU A 132 19.75 0.95 -4.41
CA LEU A 132 18.96 -0.27 -4.42
C LEU A 132 18.29 -0.47 -5.77
N GLY A 133 17.61 0.56 -6.29
CA GLY A 133 16.92 0.52 -7.58
C GLY A 133 17.83 0.21 -8.77
N ARG A 134 19.06 0.75 -8.78
CA ARG A 134 20.09 0.44 -9.79
C ARG A 134 20.70 -0.95 -9.64
N ALA A 135 20.90 -1.39 -8.40
CA ALA A 135 21.49 -2.70 -8.09
C ALA A 135 20.53 -3.86 -8.39
N VAL A 136 19.26 -3.58 -8.63
CA VAL A 136 18.28 -4.60 -8.97
C VAL A 136 18.63 -5.29 -10.28
N VAL A 137 19.17 -6.50 -10.17
CA VAL A 137 19.03 -7.52 -11.21
C VAL A 137 17.60 -8.03 -11.06
N ARG A 138 16.79 -8.02 -12.13
CA ARG A 138 15.44 -8.63 -12.09
C ARG A 138 15.58 -10.08 -11.60
N GLN A 139 15.23 -10.35 -10.35
CA GLN A 139 15.38 -11.66 -9.71
C GLN A 139 14.00 -12.22 -9.36
N PRO A 140 13.77 -13.54 -9.37
CA PRO A 140 12.44 -14.08 -9.46
C PRO A 140 11.89 -14.49 -8.08
N TRP A 141 11.22 -13.57 -7.36
CA TRP A 141 10.33 -13.96 -6.24
C TRP A 141 9.08 -14.76 -6.72
N ARG A 142 9.02 -15.16 -8.01
CA ARG A 142 8.04 -16.12 -8.56
C ARG A 142 8.05 -17.47 -7.84
N ARG A 143 9.20 -17.96 -7.36
CA ARG A 143 9.25 -19.29 -6.69
C ARG A 143 8.58 -19.28 -5.33
N ASP A 144 8.61 -18.16 -4.61
CA ASP A 144 7.95 -18.03 -3.31
C ASP A 144 6.47 -17.66 -3.47
N GLN A 145 6.11 -16.96 -4.56
CA GLN A 145 4.71 -16.74 -5.01
C GLN A 145 3.94 -18.05 -5.30
N GLU A 146 4.62 -19.09 -5.76
CA GLU A 146 4.01 -20.41 -6.03
C GLU A 146 3.77 -21.22 -4.74
N ARG A 147 4.34 -20.78 -3.60
CA ARG A 147 4.25 -21.46 -2.31
C ARG A 147 3.42 -20.69 -1.29
N GLY A 148 3.39 -19.36 -1.38
CA GLY A 148 2.52 -18.49 -0.60
C GLY A 148 1.32 -18.08 -1.44
N ASP A 149 0.12 -18.48 -1.01
CA ASP A 149 -1.11 -17.91 -1.55
C ASP A 149 -1.04 -16.38 -1.44
N PRO A 150 -1.57 -15.62 -2.43
CA PRO A 150 -1.80 -14.21 -2.21
C PRO A 150 -2.61 -14.09 -0.92
N ASP A 151 -2.06 -13.37 0.05
CA ASP A 151 -2.76 -13.09 1.29
C ASP A 151 -4.09 -12.45 0.90
N PRO A 152 -5.25 -13.04 1.26
CA PRO A 152 -6.55 -12.47 0.90
C PRO A 152 -6.53 -11.01 1.32
N GLU A 153 -6.78 -10.13 0.35
CA GLU A 153 -6.67 -8.67 0.45
C GLU A 153 -6.70 -8.19 1.90
N LEU A 154 -5.57 -7.66 2.36
CA LEU A 154 -5.53 -6.98 3.66
C LEU A 154 -6.69 -5.99 3.68
N PRO A 155 -7.55 -6.03 4.71
CA PRO A 155 -8.80 -5.30 4.70
C PRO A 155 -8.54 -3.82 4.39
N ASP A 156 -9.35 -3.25 3.48
CA ASP A 156 -9.34 -1.82 3.17
C ASP A 156 -9.59 -1.06 4.49
N VAL A 157 -8.51 -0.54 5.06
CA VAL A 157 -8.56 0.35 6.22
C VAL A 157 -8.86 1.76 5.73
N ASP A 158 -10.10 1.95 5.26
CA ASP A 158 -10.74 3.26 5.09
C ASP A 158 -12.03 3.39 5.93
N ALA A 159 -12.27 2.48 6.87
CA ALA A 159 -13.26 2.68 7.91
C ALA A 159 -12.55 2.98 9.24
N ASP A 160 -12.64 4.24 9.66
CA ASP A 160 -12.48 4.68 11.05
C ASP A 160 -11.11 5.23 11.49
N THR A 161 -10.68 6.33 10.85
CA THR A 161 -9.83 7.34 11.50
C THR A 161 -10.68 8.41 12.18
N ARG A 162 -11.53 8.02 13.14
CA ARG A 162 -12.13 8.94 14.12
C ARG A 162 -12.00 8.39 15.54
N ASN A 163 -10.78 8.41 16.08
CA ASN A 163 -10.52 8.83 17.48
C ASN A 163 -9.03 8.72 17.78
N VAL A 164 -8.35 9.86 17.80
CA VAL A 164 -7.07 10.02 18.52
C VAL A 164 -7.21 11.26 19.40
N ASP A 165 -8.07 11.16 20.41
CA ASP A 165 -7.98 11.97 21.62
C ASP A 165 -8.07 11.01 22.81
N GLY A 166 -6.92 10.68 23.39
CA GLY A 166 -6.85 9.71 24.49
C GLY A 166 -5.45 9.24 24.83
N LEU A 167 -4.45 10.13 24.84
CA LEU A 167 -3.17 9.84 25.49
C LEU A 167 -3.20 10.38 26.93
N PRO A 168 -2.97 9.55 27.96
CA PRO A 168 -2.78 10.04 29.32
C PRO A 168 -1.43 10.76 29.44
N HIS A 169 -1.44 11.96 30.04
CA HIS A 169 -0.23 12.67 30.44
C HIS A 169 0.56 11.87 31.50
N PRO A 170 1.90 11.87 31.45
CA PRO A 170 2.71 11.33 32.52
C PRO A 170 2.64 12.23 33.77
N PRO A 171 2.65 11.67 34.98
CA PRO A 171 2.68 12.46 36.21
C PRO A 171 4.04 13.15 36.36
N GLY A 172 4.01 14.46 36.61
CA GLY A 172 5.11 15.26 37.18
C GLY A 172 4.79 15.66 38.60
#